data_AF-A0A2M8A2Q3-F1
#
_entry.id   AF-A0A2M8A2Q3-F1
#
_cell.length_a   1.000
_cell.length_b   1.000
_cell.length_c   1.000
_cell.angle_alpha   90.00
_cell.angle_beta   90.00
_cell.angle_gamma   90.00
#
_symmetry.space_group_name_H-M   'P 1'
#
loop_
_entity.id
_entity.type
_entity.pdbx_description
1 polymer ?
#
loop_
_entity_poly.entity_id
_entity_poly.type
_entity_poly.pdbx_seq_one_letter_code
_entity_poly.pdbx_strand_id
1 'polypeptide(L)'
;MPFVTTEAMAFMLQQRKEAEITLPKINGKLEPLFGVYSKKCVSLWKRLIDENCIKLQDISTHFDLKIIEVTNNSLFSEKLFQNLNTQDEFKNALKTL
;
A
#
# COMPACT_ATOMS: atom_id res chain seq x y z
N MET A 1 7.20 -3.81 6.31
CA MET A 1 7.87 -2.90 5.34
C MET A 1 8.86 -1.96 6.03
N PRO A 2 10.04 -2.45 6.46
CA PRO A 2 11.06 -1.60 7.10
C PRO A 2 11.90 -0.77 6.10
N PHE A 3 11.82 -1.06 4.80
CA PHE A 3 12.63 -0.44 3.75
C PHE A 3 11.89 0.64 2.95
N VAL A 4 10.78 1.14 3.48
CA VAL A 4 10.04 2.26 2.88
C VAL A 4 10.91 3.51 2.89
N THR A 5 10.89 4.23 1.77
CA THR A 5 11.66 5.46 1.60
C THR A 5 10.77 6.69 1.54
N THR A 6 11.32 7.84 1.90
CA THR A 6 10.59 9.12 1.86
C THR A 6 10.24 9.52 0.43
N GLU A 7 11.09 9.19 -0.54
CA GLU A 7 10.90 9.48 -1.95
C GLU A 7 9.69 8.71 -2.49
N ALA A 8 9.53 7.43 -2.14
CA ALA A 8 8.37 6.64 -2.53
C ALA A 8 7.08 7.18 -1.88
N MET A 9 7.13 7.57 -0.60
CA MET A 9 5.98 8.19 0.07
C MET A 9 5.59 9.52 -0.58
N ALA A 10 6.57 10.38 -0.88
CA ALA A 10 6.34 11.67 -1.54
C ALA A 10 5.74 11.47 -2.94
N PHE A 11 6.25 10.50 -3.71
CA PHE A 11 5.68 10.14 -5.01
C PHE A 11 4.22 9.72 -4.88
N MET A 12 3.88 8.81 -3.96
CA MET A 12 2.50 8.37 -3.75
C MET A 12 1.58 9.53 -3.37
N LEU A 13 2.06 10.43 -2.50
CA LEU A 13 1.33 11.64 -2.11
C LEU A 13 1.10 12.59 -3.29
N GLN A 14 2.06 12.75 -4.21
CA GLN A 14 1.88 13.57 -5.42
C GLN A 14 0.88 12.92 -6.39
N GLN A 15 0.86 11.59 -6.46
CA GLN A 15 -0.06 10.87 -7.33
C GLN A 15 -1.51 10.84 -6.83
N ARG A 16 -1.77 11.12 -5.55
CA ARG A 16 -3.12 10.93 -4.95
C ARG A 16 -4.25 11.68 -5.66
N LYS A 17 -3.96 12.86 -6.24
CA LYS A 17 -4.98 13.77 -6.82
C LYS A 17 -6.20 13.89 -5.87
N GLU A 18 -7.41 13.78 -6.41
CA GLU A 18 -8.69 13.83 -5.67
C GLU A 18 -9.21 12.44 -5.25
N ALA A 19 -8.47 11.36 -5.54
CA ALA A 19 -8.91 10.02 -5.22
C ALA A 19 -9.00 9.78 -3.71
N GLU A 20 -9.96 8.98 -3.28
CA GLU A 20 -10.13 8.62 -1.88
C GLU A 20 -9.07 7.65 -1.40
N ILE A 21 -8.68 6.71 -2.26
CA ILE A 21 -7.61 5.74 -1.99
C ILE A 21 -6.65 5.73 -3.18
N THR A 22 -5.35 5.77 -2.91
CA THR A 22 -4.31 5.59 -3.93
C THR A 22 -3.37 4.46 -3.54
N LEU A 23 -3.33 3.40 -4.34
CA LEU A 23 -2.54 2.19 -4.06
C LEU A 23 -1.52 1.93 -5.17
N PRO A 24 -0.30 1.48 -4.85
CA PRO A 24 0.65 1.01 -5.81
C PRO A 24 0.36 -0.45 -6.19
N LYS A 25 0.70 -0.79 -7.42
CA LYS A 25 0.71 -2.14 -7.95
C LYS A 25 2.10 -2.44 -8.51
N ILE A 26 2.76 -3.43 -7.94
CA ILE A 26 4.11 -3.87 -8.32
C ILE A 26 4.02 -5.32 -8.80
N ASN A 27 4.59 -5.61 -9.97
CA ASN A 27 4.59 -6.95 -10.57
C ASN A 27 3.19 -7.60 -10.62
N GLY A 28 2.16 -6.80 -10.90
CA GLY A 28 0.77 -7.28 -10.93
C GLY A 28 0.08 -7.37 -9.56
N LYS A 29 0.79 -7.19 -8.45
CA LYS A 29 0.28 -7.30 -7.09
C LYS A 29 -0.01 -5.92 -6.49
N LEU A 30 -1.23 -5.75 -6.00
CA LEU A 30 -1.65 -4.56 -5.26
C LEU A 30 -1.03 -4.59 -3.85
N GLU A 31 -0.55 -3.44 -3.37
CA GLU A 31 0.05 -3.31 -2.04
C GLU A 31 -0.73 -2.32 -1.16
N PRO A 32 -1.88 -2.73 -0.58
CA PRO A 32 -2.75 -1.84 0.19
C PRO A 32 -2.11 -1.29 1.48
N LEU A 33 -1.16 -2.03 2.06
CA LEU A 33 -0.48 -1.58 3.28
C LEU A 33 0.50 -0.43 3.02
N PHE A 34 0.77 -0.10 1.76
CA PHE A 34 1.55 1.07 1.34
C PHE A 34 0.71 1.96 0.42
N GLY A 35 -0.33 2.57 0.96
CA GLY A 35 -1.27 3.41 0.23
C GLY A 35 -1.49 4.78 0.85
N VAL A 36 -2.09 5.69 0.07
CA VAL A 36 -2.61 6.97 0.57
C VAL A 36 -4.11 6.85 0.73
N TYR A 37 -4.61 7.18 1.92
CA TYR A 37 -6.02 7.07 2.28
C TYR A 37 -6.54 8.42 2.75
N SER A 38 -7.62 8.88 2.14
CA SER A 38 -8.33 10.09 2.54
C SER A 38 -9.11 9.88 3.83
N LYS A 39 -9.22 10.92 4.66
CA LYS A 39 -10.10 10.91 5.83
C LYS A 39 -11.59 10.77 5.46
N LYS A 40 -11.96 11.05 4.21
CA LYS A 40 -13.32 10.83 3.69
C LYS A 40 -13.74 9.36 3.79
N CYS A 41 -12.78 8.42 3.78
CA CYS A 41 -13.07 6.99 3.79
C CYS A 41 -13.64 6.47 5.12
N VAL A 42 -13.44 7.19 6.24
CA VAL A 42 -13.64 6.66 7.61
C VAL A 42 -15.05 6.11 7.85
N SER A 43 -16.09 6.82 7.41
CA SER A 43 -17.49 6.42 7.66
C SER A 43 -17.87 5.14 6.91
N LEU A 44 -17.55 5.07 5.62
CA LEU A 44 -17.81 3.89 4.80
C LEU A 44 -16.95 2.70 5.23
N TRP A 45 -15.68 2.94 5.58
CA TRP A 45 -14.78 1.88 6.03
C TRP A 45 -15.28 1.24 7.32
N LYS A 46 -15.75 2.05 8.29
CA LYS A 46 -16.38 1.53 9.50
C LYS A 46 -17.59 0.65 9.17
N ARG A 47 -18.49 1.11 8.29
CA ARG A 47 -19.66 0.33 7.89
C ARG A 47 -19.27 -1.02 7.27
N LEU A 48 -18.31 -1.03 6.36
CA LEU A 48 -17.84 -2.26 5.70
C LEU A 48 -17.25 -3.25 6.72
N ILE A 49 -16.49 -2.76 7.70
CA ILE A 49 -15.96 -3.60 8.78
C ILE A 49 -17.11 -4.17 9.64
N ASP A 50 -18.11 -3.34 9.99
CA ASP A 50 -19.28 -3.78 10.76
C ASP A 50 -20.11 -4.84 9.99
N GLU A 51 -20.07 -4.80 8.65
CA GLU A 51 -20.65 -5.79 7.73
C GLU A 51 -19.74 -7.00 7.46
N ASN A 52 -18.64 -7.15 8.21
CA ASN A 52 -17.64 -8.23 8.09
C ASN A 52 -16.86 -8.25 6.75
N CYS A 53 -16.88 -7.15 5.99
CA CYS A 53 -15.98 -6.93 4.88
C CYS A 53 -14.62 -6.46 5.44
N ILE A 54 -13.73 -7.41 5.70
CA ILE A 54 -12.44 -7.18 6.39
C ILE A 54 -11.20 -7.31 5.49
N LYS A 55 -11.38 -7.78 4.26
CA LYS A 55 -10.28 -7.91 3.29
C LYS A 55 -9.97 -6.54 2.69
N LEU A 56 -8.77 -6.03 2.98
CA LEU A 56 -8.39 -4.66 2.58
C LEU A 56 -8.43 -4.43 1.05
N GLN A 57 -8.12 -5.46 0.26
CA GLN A 57 -8.25 -5.42 -1.19
C GLN A 57 -9.71 -5.21 -1.60
N ASP A 58 -10.63 -6.00 -1.03
CA ASP A 58 -12.06 -5.92 -1.33
C ASP A 58 -12.63 -4.57 -0.87
N ILE A 59 -12.36 -4.17 0.38
CA ILE A 59 -12.75 -2.87 0.94
C ILE A 59 -12.33 -1.72 0.01
N SER A 60 -11.09 -1.74 -0.49
CA SER A 60 -10.57 -0.63 -1.29
C SER A 60 -11.34 -0.41 -2.60
N THR A 61 -12.04 -1.42 -3.12
CA THR A 61 -12.86 -1.30 -4.33
C THR A 61 -14.16 -0.53 -4.14
N HIS A 62 -14.58 -0.29 -2.90
CA HIS A 62 -15.80 0.46 -2.57
C HIS A 62 -15.60 1.98 -2.54
N PHE A 63 -14.38 2.46 -2.78
CA PHE A 63 -14.00 3.87 -2.77
C PHE A 63 -13.60 4.34 -4.17
N ASP A 64 -13.45 5.65 -4.35
CA ASP A 64 -12.72 6.18 -5.50
C ASP A 64 -11.25 5.78 -5.42
N LEU A 65 -10.95 4.64 -6.05
CA LEU A 65 -9.66 3.96 -6.00
C LEU A 65 -8.81 4.31 -7.23
N LYS A 66 -7.65 4.90 -6.97
CA LYS A 66 -6.59 5.09 -7.96
C LYS A 66 -5.49 4.05 -7.78
N ILE A 67 -5.21 3.27 -8.83
CA ILE A 67 -4.10 2.31 -8.86
C ILE A 67 -2.93 2.91 -9.64
N ILE A 68 -1.72 2.83 -9.09
CA ILE A 68 -0.49 3.28 -9.73
C ILE A 68 0.40 2.07 -10.04
N GLU A 69 0.63 1.79 -11.32
CA GLU A 69 1.59 0.76 -11.72
C GLU A 69 3.03 1.27 -11.46
N VAL A 70 3.78 0.58 -10.61
CA VAL A 70 5.13 1.02 -10.15
C VAL A 70 6.25 0.05 -10.52
N THR A 71 5.96 -1.05 -11.20
CA THR A 71 6.93 -2.11 -11.57
C THR A 71 8.21 -1.58 -12.23
N ASN A 72 8.09 -0.58 -13.11
CA ASN A 72 9.22 0.00 -13.84
C ASN A 72 9.72 1.33 -13.24
N ASN A 73 9.28 1.69 -12.04
CA ASN A 73 9.65 2.92 -11.37
C ASN A 73 10.83 2.66 -10.41
N SER A 74 11.93 3.36 -10.62
CA SER A 74 13.16 3.20 -9.83
C SER A 74 13.00 3.51 -8.34
N LEU A 75 11.97 4.25 -7.94
CA LEU A 75 11.66 4.51 -6.53
C LEU A 75 11.07 3.28 -5.81
N PHE A 76 10.62 2.27 -6.56
CA PHE A 76 9.84 1.13 -6.06
C PHE A 76 10.54 -0.18 -6.36
N SER A 77 11.42 -0.59 -5.46
CA SER A 77 12.01 -1.93 -5.49
C SER A 77 11.10 -2.94 -4.79
N GLU A 78 11.22 -4.23 -5.10
CA GLU A 78 10.54 -5.29 -4.34
C GLU A 78 10.91 -5.25 -2.84
N LYS A 79 12.16 -4.88 -2.53
CA LYS A 79 12.64 -4.72 -1.16
C LYS A 79 11.84 -3.69 -0.37
N LEU A 80 11.39 -2.60 -1.02
CA LEU A 80 10.55 -1.58 -0.39
C LEU A 80 9.28 -2.19 0.23
N PHE A 81 8.67 -3.15 -0.46
CA PHE A 81 7.44 -3.83 -0.07
C PHE A 81 7.67 -5.07 0.82
N GLN A 82 8.91 -5.37 1.19
CA GLN A 82 9.23 -6.55 2.00
C GLN A 82 8.60 -6.43 3.40
N ASN A 83 7.81 -7.43 3.79
CA ASN A 83 7.29 -7.57 5.15
C ASN A 83 8.18 -8.47 6.00
N LEU A 84 8.12 -8.26 7.31
CA LEU A 84 8.84 -9.07 8.31
C LEU A 84 7.80 -9.69 9.24
N ASN A 85 7.25 -10.82 8.83
CA ASN A 85 6.25 -11.57 9.57
C ASN A 85 6.88 -12.77 10.32
N THR A 86 8.04 -13.23 9.89
CA THR A 86 8.74 -14.41 10.44
C THR A 86 10.19 -14.11 10.85
N GLN A 87 10.74 -14.94 11.72
CA GLN A 87 12.13 -14.81 12.17
C GLN A 87 13.13 -14.98 11.02
N ASP A 88 12.85 -15.83 10.04
CA ASP A 88 13.75 -16.04 8.91
C ASP A 88 13.72 -14.87 7.93
N GLU A 89 12.56 -14.24 7.70
CA GLU A 89 12.48 -12.96 6.98
C GLU A 89 13.32 -11.88 7.68
N PHE A 90 13.25 -11.81 9.01
CA PHE A 90 14.08 -10.88 9.79
C PHE A 90 15.59 -11.15 9.62
N LYS A 91 16.03 -12.41 9.76
CA LYS A 91 17.43 -12.79 9.54
C LYS A 91 17.90 -12.47 8.11
N ASN A 92 17.04 -12.69 7.11
CA ASN A 92 17.35 -12.37 5.73
C ASN A 92 17.44 -10.86 5.50
N ALA A 93 16.54 -10.07 6.10
CA ALA A 93 16.61 -8.62 6.05
C ALA A 93 17.93 -8.06 6.60
N LEU A 94 18.43 -8.61 7.71
CA LEU A 94 19.71 -8.21 8.32
C LEU A 94 20.92 -8.43 7.38
N LYS A 95 20.89 -9.39 6.47
CA LYS A 95 21.97 -9.63 5.49
C LYS A 95 22.03 -8.58 4.38
N THR A 96 20.99 -7.77 4.26
CA THR A 96 20.82 -6.79 3.17
C THR A 96 20.87 -5.35 3.65
N LEU A 97 21.10 -5.14 4.96
CA LEU A 97 21.41 -3.84 5.56
C LEU A 97 22.91 -3.58 5.42
#